data_AF-A0A963FHG3-F1
#
_entry.id   AF-A0A963FHG3-F1
#
_cell.length_a   1.000
_cell.length_b   1.000
_cell.length_c   1.000
_cell.angle_alpha   90.00
_cell.angle_beta   90.00
_cell.angle_gamma   90.00
#
_symmetry.space_group_name_H-M   'P 1'
#
loop_
_entity.id
_entity.type
_entity.pdbx_description
1 polymer ?
#
loop_
_entity_poly.entity_id
_entity_poly.type
_entity_poly.pdbx_seq_one_letter_code
_entity_poly.pdbx_strand_id
1 'polypeptide(L)'
;MNNPILLNCEFTGGSCGSRLKGRTYRKALTALLPVAALLATGDASATENTAGTEAGGSVLFFTLFLLGAVGISILLIFGITRWGHRQDQIRSMMSFSIKYLTESIDEGEKIEAARALGDAHDPNALLILIDILCNEEVGEELRTAAVKSLQEMSREYHQYTGVINDCIKAVEERNHQRLIDLLIENFEQPKRKYAHNAFLLGRQYMRIGQYADARIWLQYAKVRNKTALIRISQISPLIAACNQQLFDEGDRLFKT
;
A
#
# COMPACT_ATOMS: atom_id res chain seq x y z
N MET A 1 -29.77 6.45 23.44
CA MET A 1 -30.59 6.36 22.22
C MET A 1 -29.79 5.63 21.16
N ASN A 2 -30.45 4.68 20.51
CA ASN A 2 -29.90 3.48 19.88
C ASN A 2 -29.14 3.74 18.57
N ASN A 3 -28.01 3.03 18.38
CA ASN A 3 -27.63 2.49 17.09
C ASN A 3 -26.65 1.31 17.24
N PRO A 4 -27.11 0.05 17.14
CA PRO A 4 -26.22 -1.08 17.00
C PRO A 4 -25.94 -1.31 15.50
N ILE A 5 -24.72 -0.99 15.04
CA ILE A 5 -24.24 -1.48 13.75
C ILE A 5 -23.86 -2.95 13.95
N LEU A 6 -24.86 -3.82 13.84
CA LEU A 6 -24.68 -5.25 13.65
C LEU A 6 -24.17 -5.48 12.22
N LEU A 7 -22.85 -5.58 12.07
CA LEU A 7 -22.25 -6.17 10.88
C LEU A 7 -22.38 -7.69 10.98
N ASN A 8 -23.42 -8.21 10.33
CA ASN A 8 -23.51 -9.59 9.88
C ASN A 8 -22.30 -9.90 8.99
N CYS A 9 -21.29 -10.56 9.55
CA CYS A 9 -20.32 -11.31 8.77
C CYS A 9 -20.78 -12.77 8.75
N GLU A 10 -21.54 -13.14 7.72
CA GLU A 10 -21.71 -14.53 7.34
C GLU A 10 -20.34 -15.13 7.03
N PHE A 11 -19.87 -15.95 7.95
CA PHE A 11 -18.66 -16.74 7.84
C PHE A 11 -18.98 -17.97 6.97
N THR A 12 -19.07 -17.82 5.65
CA THR A 12 -19.07 -18.99 4.77
C THR A 12 -17.64 -19.48 4.62
N GLY A 13 -17.34 -20.53 5.39
CA GLY A 13 -16.11 -21.31 5.28
C GLY A 13 -15.98 -21.91 3.87
N GLY A 14 -15.16 -21.26 3.05
CA GLY A 14 -14.64 -21.81 1.80
C GLY A 14 -13.17 -22.16 1.98
N SER A 15 -12.90 -23.39 2.40
CA SER A 15 -11.60 -24.02 2.21
C SER A 15 -11.30 -24.07 0.72
N CYS A 16 -10.31 -23.30 0.26
CA CYS A 16 -9.66 -23.58 -1.01
C CYS A 16 -8.19 -23.19 -0.90
N GLY A 17 -7.35 -24.21 -0.74
CA GLY A 17 -5.92 -24.06 -0.71
C GLY A 17 -5.39 -23.52 -2.03
N SER A 18 -4.56 -22.49 -1.95
CA SER A 18 -3.63 -22.18 -3.03
C SER A 18 -2.26 -21.86 -2.43
N ARG A 19 -1.49 -22.95 -2.35
CA ARG A 19 -0.04 -23.04 -2.27
C ARG A 19 0.61 -22.04 -3.25
N LEU A 20 0.93 -20.83 -2.81
CA LEU A 20 1.75 -19.88 -3.58
C LEU A 20 3.21 -20.31 -3.49
N LYS A 21 3.55 -21.28 -4.35
CA LYS A 21 4.91 -21.54 -4.81
C LYS A 21 5.52 -20.21 -5.25
N GLY A 22 6.72 -19.91 -4.73
CA GLY A 22 7.60 -18.91 -5.32
C GLY A 22 7.77 -19.18 -6.81
N ARG A 23 7.15 -18.33 -7.63
CA ARG A 23 7.41 -18.26 -9.06
C ARG A 23 8.56 -17.28 -9.26
N THR A 24 9.75 -17.86 -9.27
CA THR A 24 10.75 -17.68 -10.32
C THR A 24 10.29 -16.80 -11.49
N TYR A 25 10.53 -15.49 -11.39
CA TYR A 25 10.48 -14.51 -12.50
C TYR A 25 11.62 -14.71 -13.53
N ARG A 26 12.23 -15.91 -13.59
CA ARG A 26 13.33 -16.26 -14.51
C ARG A 26 12.91 -17.09 -15.73
N LYS A 27 11.60 -17.35 -15.94
CA LYS A 27 11.12 -18.15 -17.09
C LYS A 27 10.19 -17.41 -18.05
N ALA A 28 9.91 -16.12 -17.84
CA ALA A 28 9.10 -15.33 -18.78
C ALA A 28 9.94 -14.60 -19.86
N LEU A 29 11.28 -14.60 -19.74
CA LEU A 29 12.17 -13.95 -20.72
C LEU A 29 12.66 -14.89 -21.84
N THR A 30 12.21 -16.14 -21.87
CA THR A 30 12.65 -17.16 -22.86
C THR A 30 11.53 -17.68 -23.76
N ALA A 31 10.41 -16.95 -23.86
CA ALA A 31 9.31 -17.29 -24.78
C ALA A 31 9.09 -16.22 -25.88
N LEU A 32 10.09 -15.37 -26.13
CA LEU A 32 10.07 -14.37 -27.20
C LEU A 32 11.25 -14.61 -28.15
N LEU A 33 11.10 -15.61 -29.02
CA LEU A 33 11.76 -15.80 -30.32
C LEU A 33 11.30 -17.19 -30.85
N PRO A 34 10.85 -17.39 -32.11
CA PRO A 34 10.62 -16.45 -33.23
C PRO A 34 9.23 -16.62 -33.90
N VAL A 35 8.44 -15.55 -34.07
CA VAL A 35 7.31 -15.54 -35.03
C VAL A 35 7.76 -15.05 -36.43
N ALA A 36 9.05 -14.76 -36.61
CA ALA A 36 9.61 -14.33 -37.90
C ALA A 36 9.91 -15.47 -38.89
N ALA A 37 9.56 -16.73 -38.60
CA ALA A 37 9.96 -17.89 -39.42
C ALA A 37 8.86 -18.44 -40.35
N LEU A 38 7.73 -17.75 -40.56
CA LEU A 38 6.60 -18.28 -41.34
C LEU A 38 6.23 -17.48 -42.61
N LEU A 39 7.21 -16.87 -43.30
CA LEU A 39 6.96 -16.22 -44.61
C LEU A 39 7.98 -16.54 -45.71
N ALA A 40 8.80 -17.58 -45.56
CA ALA A 40 9.76 -17.97 -46.59
C ALA A 40 9.62 -19.46 -46.99
N THR A 41 8.44 -19.86 -47.46
CA THR A 41 8.33 -20.98 -48.42
C THR A 41 7.17 -20.67 -49.37
N GLY A 42 7.53 -20.20 -50.56
CA GLY A 42 6.61 -19.87 -51.64
C GLY A 42 7.37 -19.91 -52.96
N ASP A 43 8.06 -21.02 -53.22
CA ASP A 43 8.45 -21.37 -54.58
C ASP A 43 7.21 -21.97 -55.27
N ALA A 44 6.70 -21.30 -56.30
CA ALA A 44 6.46 -21.95 -57.60
C ALA A 44 5.88 -20.98 -58.65
N SER A 45 6.52 -21.06 -59.82
CA SER A 45 6.01 -20.86 -61.17
C SER A 45 5.73 -19.44 -61.66
N ALA A 46 6.60 -19.05 -62.60
CA ALA A 46 6.36 -18.04 -63.61
C ALA A 46 5.18 -18.42 -64.52
N THR A 47 4.34 -17.43 -64.84
CA THR A 47 3.72 -17.25 -66.16
C THR A 47 3.42 -15.77 -66.35
N GLU A 48 3.94 -15.24 -67.45
CA GLU A 48 3.70 -13.89 -67.96
C GLU A 48 2.21 -13.63 -68.17
N ASN A 49 1.70 -12.46 -67.76
CA ASN A 49 1.18 -11.44 -68.69
C ASN A 49 0.33 -10.38 -67.98
N THR A 50 0.72 -9.14 -68.25
CA THR A 50 -0.06 -7.89 -68.39
C THR A 50 -1.15 -7.49 -67.38
N ALA A 51 -0.93 -6.25 -66.90
CA ALA A 51 -1.90 -5.18 -66.68
C ALA A 51 -2.70 -5.18 -65.38
N GLY A 52 -2.51 -4.11 -64.60
CA GLY A 52 -3.37 -3.78 -63.46
C GLY A 52 -2.61 -3.18 -62.29
N THR A 53 -2.04 -1.99 -62.48
CA THR A 53 -1.25 -1.23 -61.53
C THR A 53 -2.09 -0.67 -60.37
N GLU A 54 -2.63 -1.51 -59.47
CA GLU A 54 -3.29 -1.02 -58.23
C GLU A 54 -3.06 -1.90 -56.97
N ALA A 55 -2.00 -2.72 -56.94
CA ALA A 55 -1.72 -3.61 -55.80
C ALA A 55 -0.61 -3.11 -54.83
N GLY A 56 0.01 -1.96 -55.10
CA GLY A 56 1.18 -1.47 -54.35
C GLY A 56 0.88 -0.82 -52.99
N GLY A 57 -0.37 -0.40 -52.74
CA GLY A 57 -0.76 0.24 -51.49
C GLY A 57 -0.74 -0.73 -50.30
N SER A 58 -1.28 -1.94 -50.50
CA SER A 58 -1.55 -2.88 -49.40
C SER A 58 -0.29 -3.36 -48.67
N VAL A 59 0.78 -3.69 -49.41
CA VAL A 59 2.04 -4.20 -48.82
C VAL A 59 2.78 -3.10 -48.02
N LEU A 60 2.74 -1.86 -48.48
CA LEU A 60 3.30 -0.71 -47.75
C LEU A 60 2.52 -0.42 -46.46
N PHE A 61 1.19 -0.55 -46.47
CA PHE A 61 0.39 -0.44 -45.25
C PHE A 61 0.72 -1.52 -44.22
N PHE A 62 0.85 -2.78 -44.63
CA PHE A 62 1.19 -3.87 -43.69
C PHE A 62 2.58 -3.72 -43.09
N THR A 63 3.58 -3.34 -43.88
CA THR A 63 4.95 -3.12 -43.39
C THR A 63 5.05 -1.94 -42.44
N LEU A 64 4.40 -0.81 -42.74
CA LEU A 64 4.32 0.34 -41.84
C LEU A 64 3.55 0.02 -40.56
N PHE A 65 2.45 -0.74 -40.65
CA PHE A 65 1.69 -1.19 -39.49
C PHE A 65 2.53 -2.09 -38.58
N LEU A 66 3.31 -3.01 -39.15
CA LEU A 66 4.16 -3.92 -38.39
C LEU A 66 5.30 -3.17 -37.69
N LEU A 67 5.92 -2.21 -38.37
CA LEU A 67 6.92 -1.30 -37.78
C LEU A 67 6.32 -0.44 -36.65
N GLY A 68 5.11 0.09 -36.86
CA GLY A 68 4.37 0.84 -35.85
C GLY A 68 4.04 0.00 -34.62
N ALA A 69 3.56 -1.23 -34.81
CA ALA A 69 3.23 -2.16 -33.73
C ALA A 69 4.46 -2.54 -32.90
N VAL A 70 5.60 -2.78 -33.55
CA VAL A 70 6.88 -3.05 -32.85
C VAL A 70 7.33 -1.83 -32.05
N GLY A 71 7.25 -0.63 -32.63
CA GLY A 71 7.60 0.62 -31.93
C GLY A 71 6.78 0.87 -30.67
N ILE A 72 5.45 0.69 -30.75
CA ILE A 72 4.54 0.83 -29.61
C ILE A 72 4.86 -0.22 -28.53
N SER A 73 5.16 -1.47 -28.95
CA SER A 73 5.51 -2.55 -28.03
C SER A 73 6.78 -2.24 -27.22
N ILE A 74 7.82 -1.71 -27.88
CA ILE A 74 9.06 -1.30 -27.20
C ILE A 74 8.80 -0.17 -26.21
N LEU A 75 8.01 0.85 -26.59
CA LEU A 75 7.66 1.96 -25.71
C LEU A 75 6.87 1.49 -24.48
N LEU A 76 5.93 0.57 -24.65
CA LEU A 76 5.16 -0.01 -23.54
C LEU A 76 6.08 -0.78 -22.58
N ILE A 77 6.99 -1.61 -23.09
CA ILE A 77 7.95 -2.36 -22.26
C ILE A 77 8.83 -1.39 -21.48
N PHE A 78 9.37 -0.35 -22.13
CA PHE A 78 10.22 0.64 -21.47
C PHE A 78 9.46 1.44 -20.40
N GLY A 79 8.21 1.82 -20.70
CA GLY A 79 7.32 2.50 -19.77
C GLY A 79 7.02 1.66 -18.53
N ILE A 80 6.65 0.38 -18.71
CA ILE A 80 6.36 -0.54 -17.60
C ILE A 80 7.63 -0.82 -16.78
N THR A 81 8.78 -1.01 -17.42
CA THR A 81 10.05 -1.30 -16.72
C THR A 81 10.51 -0.11 -15.88
N ARG A 82 10.43 1.11 -16.44
CA ARG A 82 10.76 2.34 -15.71
C ARG A 82 9.79 2.61 -14.57
N TRP A 83 8.50 2.35 -14.77
CA TRP A 83 7.48 2.46 -13.72
C TRP A 83 7.72 1.46 -12.58
N GLY A 84 8.03 0.20 -12.92
CA GLY A 84 8.37 -0.83 -11.94
C GLY A 84 9.58 -0.46 -11.08
N HIS A 85 10.65 0.04 -11.70
CA HIS A 85 11.84 0.48 -10.96
C HIS A 85 11.53 1.60 -9.96
N ARG A 86 10.69 2.57 -10.34
CA ARG A 86 10.28 3.66 -9.44
C ARG A 86 9.43 3.14 -8.27
N GLN A 87 8.53 2.19 -8.50
CA GLN A 87 7.75 1.57 -7.43
C GLN A 87 8.63 0.75 -6.47
N ASP A 88 9.62 0.04 -7.00
CA ASP A 88 10.57 -0.72 -6.19
C ASP A 88 11.42 0.19 -5.32
N GLN A 89 11.86 1.34 -5.84
CA GLN A 89 12.57 2.37 -5.06
C GLN A 89 11.72 2.89 -3.89
N ILE A 90 10.46 3.27 -4.14
CA ILE A 90 9.55 3.75 -3.07
C ILE A 90 9.35 2.67 -2.01
N ARG A 91 9.12 1.42 -2.43
CA ARG A 91 8.92 0.30 -1.51
C ARG A 91 10.18 0.01 -0.68
N SER A 92 11.36 0.08 -1.29
CA SER A 92 12.64 -0.09 -0.61
C SER A 92 12.88 1.04 0.39
N MET A 93 12.64 2.30 0.00
CA MET A 93 12.76 3.46 0.88
C MET A 93 11.81 3.35 2.07
N MET A 94 10.53 3.02 1.85
CA MET A 94 9.58 2.83 2.94
C MET A 94 9.99 1.72 3.90
N SER A 95 10.39 0.55 3.39
CA SER A 95 10.81 -0.56 4.25
C SER A 95 12.03 -0.19 5.09
N PHE A 96 12.96 0.57 4.53
CA PHE A 96 14.13 1.06 5.22
C PHE A 96 13.72 2.07 6.30
N SER A 97 13.00 3.14 5.94
CA SER A 97 12.58 4.17 6.89
C SER A 97 11.78 3.60 8.06
N ILE A 98 10.88 2.66 7.81
CA ILE A 98 10.11 1.99 8.88
C ILE A 98 11.01 1.20 9.82
N LYS A 99 12.01 0.51 9.27
CA LYS A 99 12.98 -0.25 10.05
C LYS A 99 13.77 0.68 10.95
N TYR A 100 14.30 1.78 10.41
CA TYR A 100 15.03 2.77 11.20
C TYR A 100 14.16 3.40 12.28
N LEU A 101 12.93 3.81 11.96
CA LEU A 101 12.00 4.35 12.94
C LEU A 101 11.70 3.41 14.11
N THR A 102 11.81 2.09 13.90
CA THR A 102 11.46 1.08 14.92
C THR A 102 12.69 0.55 15.66
N GLU A 103 13.83 0.40 14.97
CA GLU A 103 15.02 -0.28 15.49
C GLU A 103 16.17 0.67 15.83
N SER A 104 16.21 1.90 15.27
CA SER A 104 17.32 2.81 15.54
C SER A 104 17.25 3.38 16.95
N ILE A 105 18.41 3.46 17.60
CA ILE A 105 18.58 4.13 18.88
C ILE A 105 18.82 5.63 18.63
N ASP A 106 19.46 5.98 17.51
CA ASP A 106 19.75 7.35 17.15
C ASP A 106 18.51 8.09 16.65
N GLU A 107 18.22 9.24 17.27
CA GLU A 107 17.12 10.13 16.89
C GLU A 107 17.39 10.83 15.55
N GLY A 108 18.66 11.09 15.21
CA GLY A 108 19.05 11.66 13.92
C GLY A 108 18.59 10.78 12.75
N GLU A 109 18.91 9.49 12.81
CA GLU A 109 18.44 8.50 11.83
C GLU A 109 16.90 8.42 11.75
N LYS A 110 16.18 8.54 12.88
CA LYS A 110 14.72 8.56 12.87
C LYS A 110 14.16 9.79 12.17
N ILE A 111 14.78 10.95 12.37
CA ILE A 111 14.40 12.21 11.74
C ILE A 111 14.61 12.11 10.22
N GLU A 112 15.74 11.57 9.77
CA GLU A 112 15.99 11.34 8.34
C GLU A 112 15.00 10.35 7.74
N ALA A 113 14.70 9.26 8.46
CA ALA A 113 13.70 8.29 8.04
C ALA A 113 12.30 8.92 7.90
N ALA A 114 11.90 9.79 8.84
CA ALA A 114 10.64 10.53 8.77
C ALA A 114 10.59 11.49 7.57
N ARG A 115 11.70 12.18 7.27
CA ARG A 115 11.82 13.03 6.07
C ARG A 115 11.67 12.22 4.79
N ALA A 116 12.41 11.11 4.68
CA ALA A 116 12.33 10.21 3.53
C ALA A 116 10.94 9.59 3.33
N LEU A 117 10.15 9.43 4.40
CA LEU A 117 8.74 9.02 4.28
C LEU A 117 7.86 10.11 3.65
N GLY A 118 8.16 11.39 3.91
CA GLY A 118 7.50 12.52 3.23
C GLY A 118 7.68 12.44 1.70
N ASP A 119 8.89 12.10 1.26
CA ASP A 119 9.26 11.97 -0.16
C ASP A 119 8.72 10.71 -0.84
N ALA A 120 8.15 9.76 -0.08
CA ALA A 120 7.69 8.48 -0.62
C ALA A 120 6.32 8.57 -1.32
N HIS A 121 5.55 9.64 -1.08
CA HIS A 121 4.20 9.87 -1.63
C HIS A 121 3.23 8.69 -1.50
N ASP A 122 3.41 7.84 -0.48
CA ASP A 122 2.58 6.66 -0.24
C ASP A 122 1.58 6.93 0.90
N PRO A 123 0.29 6.56 0.75
CA PRO A 123 -0.68 6.62 1.85
C PRO A 123 -0.25 5.88 3.11
N ASN A 124 0.55 4.81 3.01
CA ASN A 124 1.11 4.13 4.19
C ASN A 124 2.16 4.99 4.91
N ALA A 125 2.99 5.72 4.17
CA ALA A 125 3.97 6.64 4.75
C ALA A 125 3.25 7.73 5.57
N LEU A 126 2.11 8.22 5.05
CA LEU A 126 1.24 9.14 5.77
C LEU A 126 0.80 8.58 7.13
N LEU A 127 0.28 7.35 7.15
CA LEU A 127 -0.22 6.70 8.36
C LEU A 127 0.88 6.50 9.40
N ILE A 128 2.11 6.21 8.94
CA ILE A 128 3.28 6.08 9.82
C ILE A 128 3.65 7.43 10.43
N LEU A 129 3.67 8.50 9.64
CA LEU A 129 3.94 9.85 10.15
C LEU A 129 2.87 10.30 11.15
N ILE A 130 1.59 10.00 10.90
CA ILE A 130 0.51 10.28 11.86
C ILE A 130 0.70 9.48 13.15
N ASP A 131 1.11 8.21 13.08
CA ASP A 131 1.40 7.41 14.27
C ASP A 131 2.57 7.99 15.10
N ILE A 132 3.62 8.48 14.44
CA ILE A 132 4.73 9.19 15.12
C ILE A 132 4.21 10.43 15.85
N LEU A 133 3.37 11.22 15.18
CA LEU A 133 2.74 12.41 15.74
C LEU A 133 1.89 12.10 16.97
N CYS A 134 1.15 10.99 16.93
CA CYS A 134 0.35 10.55 18.06
C CYS A 134 1.23 10.07 19.21
N ASN A 135 2.48 9.65 18.97
CA ASN A 135 3.31 9.04 20.00
C ASN A 135 3.92 10.10 20.94
N GLU A 136 3.47 10.13 22.19
CA GLU A 136 3.93 11.10 23.19
C GLU A 136 5.34 10.78 23.70
N GLU A 137 5.78 9.53 23.56
CA GLU A 137 7.12 9.07 23.95
C GLU A 137 8.22 9.50 22.97
N VAL A 138 7.83 9.96 21.77
CA VAL A 138 8.77 10.39 20.74
C VAL A 138 9.28 11.80 21.04
N GLY A 139 10.58 12.03 20.82
CA GLY A 139 11.21 13.33 20.97
C GLY A 139 10.59 14.43 20.11
N GLU A 140 10.59 15.67 20.63
CA GLU A 140 9.98 16.83 19.96
C GLU A 140 10.56 17.10 18.56
N GLU A 141 11.85 16.83 18.35
CA GLU A 141 12.50 17.02 17.05
C GLU A 141 11.95 16.06 15.99
N LEU A 142 11.78 14.78 16.35
CA LEU A 142 11.18 13.78 15.46
C LEU A 142 9.71 14.10 15.17
N ARG A 143 8.97 14.56 16.17
CA ARG A 143 7.58 15.01 15.98
C ARG A 143 7.50 16.20 15.02
N THR A 144 8.39 17.18 15.20
CA THR A 144 8.48 18.36 14.31
C THR A 144 8.87 17.95 12.89
N ALA A 145 9.78 16.99 12.73
CA ALA A 145 10.13 16.43 11.43
C ALA A 145 8.92 15.77 10.77
N ALA A 146 8.17 14.94 11.51
CA ALA A 146 6.98 14.29 11.00
C ALA A 146 5.89 15.28 10.55
N VAL A 147 5.65 16.36 11.32
CA VAL A 147 4.73 17.44 10.93
C VAL A 147 5.17 18.10 9.63
N LYS A 148 6.47 18.45 9.51
CA LYS A 148 7.00 19.07 8.29
C LYS A 148 6.84 18.14 7.08
N SER A 149 7.16 16.87 7.24
CA SER A 149 6.99 15.87 6.18
C SER A 149 5.53 15.68 5.78
N LEU A 150 4.59 15.68 6.74
CA LEU A 150 3.15 15.66 6.41
C LEU A 150 2.70 16.92 5.68
N GLN A 151 3.18 18.10 6.09
CA GLN A 151 2.87 19.36 5.40
C GLN A 151 3.43 19.38 3.98
N GLU A 152 4.62 18.83 3.76
CA GLU A 152 5.21 18.66 2.43
C GLU A 152 4.38 17.69 1.57
N MET A 153 4.01 16.53 2.11
CA MET A 153 3.08 15.60 1.45
C MET A 153 1.75 16.28 1.11
N SER A 154 1.24 17.17 1.97
CA SER A 154 -0.02 17.89 1.73
C SER A 154 0.07 18.84 0.53
N ARG A 155 1.26 19.39 0.24
CA ARG A 155 1.47 20.30 -0.90
C ARG A 155 1.55 19.53 -2.21
N GLU A 156 2.17 18.35 -2.18
CA GLU A 156 2.39 17.54 -3.37
C GLU A 156 1.24 16.58 -3.66
N TYR A 157 0.49 16.17 -2.63
CA TYR A 157 -0.60 15.21 -2.74
C TYR A 157 -1.96 15.83 -2.43
N HIS A 158 -2.48 16.57 -3.42
CA HIS A 158 -3.74 17.33 -3.31
C HIS A 158 -4.95 16.53 -2.82
N GLN A 159 -4.99 15.21 -3.07
CA GLN A 159 -6.09 14.35 -2.64
C GLN A 159 -6.15 14.19 -1.11
N TYR A 160 -5.02 14.23 -0.41
CA TYR A 160 -4.99 14.05 1.05
C TYR A 160 -4.75 15.36 1.82
N THR A 161 -4.58 16.50 1.16
CA THR A 161 -4.30 17.78 1.82
C THR A 161 -5.28 18.10 2.96
N GLY A 162 -6.58 17.96 2.72
CA GLY A 162 -7.60 18.17 3.74
C GLY A 162 -7.48 17.18 4.89
N VAL A 163 -7.34 15.90 4.57
CA VAL A 163 -7.21 14.81 5.56
C VAL A 163 -5.98 14.98 6.44
N ILE A 164 -4.85 15.39 5.85
CA ILE A 164 -3.60 15.61 6.59
C ILE A 164 -3.75 16.74 7.59
N ASN A 165 -4.28 17.88 7.13
CA ASN A 165 -4.47 19.04 8.00
C ASN A 165 -5.45 18.74 9.13
N ASP A 166 -6.55 18.04 8.83
CA ASP A 166 -7.53 17.61 9.83
C ASP A 166 -6.93 16.62 10.83
N CYS A 167 -6.09 15.68 10.38
CA CYS A 167 -5.36 14.76 11.26
C CYS A 167 -4.38 15.48 12.17
N ILE A 168 -3.57 16.42 11.64
CA ILE A 168 -2.63 17.22 12.44
C ILE A 168 -3.41 18.00 13.51
N LYS A 169 -4.47 18.69 13.11
CA LYS A 169 -5.32 19.45 14.03
C LYS A 169 -5.96 18.56 15.12
N ALA A 170 -6.47 17.39 14.75
CA ALA A 170 -7.04 16.45 15.71
C ALA A 170 -6.00 15.95 16.72
N VAL A 171 -4.75 15.74 16.30
CA VAL A 171 -3.64 15.38 17.20
C VAL A 171 -3.28 16.52 18.13
N GLU A 172 -3.18 17.76 17.62
CA GLU A 172 -2.89 18.96 18.42
C GLU A 172 -3.97 19.20 19.49
N GLU A 173 -5.24 19.01 19.13
CA GLU A 173 -6.39 19.12 20.04
C GLU A 173 -6.53 17.91 20.99
N ARG A 174 -5.66 16.89 20.86
CA ARG A 174 -5.77 15.58 21.54
C ARG A 174 -7.16 14.93 21.38
N ASN A 175 -7.82 15.20 20.25
CA ASN A 175 -9.14 14.68 19.94
C ASN A 175 -9.03 13.31 19.26
N HIS A 176 -8.81 12.28 20.08
CA HIS A 176 -8.64 10.90 19.62
C HIS A 176 -9.87 10.38 18.85
N GLN A 177 -11.08 10.79 19.22
CA GLN A 177 -12.30 10.36 18.53
C GLN A 177 -12.35 10.93 17.11
N ARG A 178 -12.09 12.24 16.95
CA ARG A 178 -12.06 12.87 15.63
C ARG A 178 -10.99 12.23 14.73
N LEU A 179 -9.83 11.90 15.29
CA LEU A 179 -8.77 11.21 14.57
C LEU A 179 -9.22 9.82 14.10
N ILE A 180 -9.89 9.04 14.96
CA ILE A 180 -10.45 7.73 14.59
C ILE A 180 -11.42 7.86 13.41
N ASP A 181 -12.35 8.83 13.48
CA ASP A 181 -13.36 9.03 12.44
C ASP A 181 -12.71 9.37 11.10
N LEU A 182 -11.72 10.29 11.10
CA LEU A 182 -10.94 10.65 9.92
C LEU A 182 -10.20 9.44 9.32
N LEU A 183 -9.61 8.60 10.18
CA LEU A 183 -8.88 7.41 9.75
C LEU A 183 -9.79 6.35 9.13
N ILE A 184 -10.98 6.13 9.70
CA ILE A 184 -11.96 5.20 9.15
C ILE A 184 -12.49 5.70 7.81
N GLU A 185 -12.93 6.96 7.74
CA GLU A 185 -13.54 7.56 6.55
C GLU A 185 -12.59 7.54 5.35
N ASN A 186 -11.30 7.82 5.58
CA ASN A 186 -10.34 8.02 4.50
C ASN A 186 -9.49 6.78 4.19
N PHE A 187 -9.21 5.92 5.17
CA PHE A 187 -8.24 4.82 5.03
C PHE A 187 -8.83 3.42 5.24
N GLU A 188 -10.11 3.28 5.60
CA GLU A 188 -10.79 1.99 5.67
C GLU A 188 -11.83 1.83 4.55
N GLN A 189 -11.36 1.82 3.31
CA GLN A 189 -12.22 1.63 2.14
C GLN A 189 -12.36 0.13 1.79
N PRO A 190 -13.51 -0.34 1.25
CA PRO A 190 -13.70 -1.75 0.90
C PRO A 190 -12.63 -2.30 -0.05
N LYS A 191 -12.11 -1.44 -0.93
CA LYS A 191 -11.09 -1.78 -1.94
C LYS A 191 -9.65 -1.60 -1.45
N ARG A 192 -9.42 -0.83 -0.38
CA ARG A 192 -8.09 -0.45 0.11
C ARG A 192 -8.05 -0.54 1.62
N LYS A 193 -7.37 -1.57 2.12
CA LYS A 193 -7.19 -1.82 3.55
C LYS A 193 -5.71 -1.73 3.89
N TYR A 194 -5.33 -0.68 4.60
CA TYR A 194 -3.95 -0.50 5.02
C TYR A 194 -3.70 -1.24 6.34
N ALA A 195 -2.61 -2.01 6.40
CA ALA A 195 -2.24 -2.73 7.63
C ALA A 195 -1.91 -1.75 8.77
N HIS A 196 -1.24 -0.65 8.43
CA HIS A 196 -0.87 0.38 9.39
C HIS A 196 -2.07 1.15 9.95
N ASN A 197 -3.11 1.37 9.14
CA ASN A 197 -4.34 2.04 9.58
C ASN A 197 -5.00 1.26 10.74
N ALA A 198 -5.15 -0.05 10.59
CA ALA A 198 -5.73 -0.90 11.63
C ALA A 198 -4.90 -0.88 12.92
N PHE A 199 -3.56 -0.79 12.82
CA PHE A 199 -2.69 -0.66 13.98
C PHE A 199 -2.92 0.68 14.71
N LEU A 200 -2.93 1.77 13.94
CA LEU A 200 -3.13 3.12 14.46
C LEU A 200 -4.51 3.25 15.13
N LEU A 201 -5.58 2.78 14.48
CA LEU A 201 -6.92 2.73 15.05
C LEU A 201 -6.93 1.97 16.39
N GLY A 202 -6.31 0.79 16.43
CA GLY A 202 -6.16 0.02 17.67
C GLY A 202 -5.55 0.82 18.81
N ARG A 203 -4.46 1.56 18.56
CA ARG A 203 -3.84 2.42 19.56
C ARG A 203 -4.74 3.58 19.99
N GLN A 204 -5.46 4.22 19.07
CA GLN A 204 -6.35 5.34 19.42
C GLN A 204 -7.56 4.86 20.23
N TYR A 205 -8.14 3.71 19.89
CA TYR A 205 -9.22 3.10 20.70
C TYR A 205 -8.75 2.77 22.13
N MET A 206 -7.50 2.32 22.31
CA MET A 206 -6.94 2.12 23.66
C MET A 206 -6.86 3.43 24.45
N ARG A 207 -6.54 4.56 23.80
CA ARG A 207 -6.44 5.87 24.48
C ARG A 207 -7.78 6.39 24.98
N ILE A 208 -8.87 6.09 24.27
CA ILE A 208 -10.23 6.43 24.70
C ILE A 208 -10.84 5.37 25.63
N GLY A 209 -10.09 4.34 26.01
CA GLY A 209 -10.53 3.27 26.92
C GLY A 209 -11.46 2.22 26.29
N GLN A 210 -11.66 2.23 24.96
CA GLN A 210 -12.49 1.26 24.25
C GLN A 210 -11.68 0.01 23.90
N TYR A 211 -11.34 -0.78 24.91
CA TYR A 211 -10.43 -1.94 24.76
C TYR A 211 -11.00 -3.07 23.89
N ALA A 212 -12.33 -3.22 23.83
CA ALA A 212 -12.98 -4.21 22.98
C ALA A 212 -12.75 -3.91 21.48
N ASP A 213 -13.04 -2.68 21.06
CA ASP A 213 -12.82 -2.22 19.69
C ASP A 213 -11.33 -2.17 19.35
N ALA A 214 -10.50 -1.69 20.27
CA ALA A 214 -9.05 -1.72 20.12
C ALA A 214 -8.52 -3.12 19.82
N ARG A 215 -8.99 -4.13 20.56
CA ARG A 215 -8.59 -5.53 20.36
C ARG A 215 -8.93 -6.01 18.95
N ILE A 216 -10.14 -5.69 18.46
CA ILE A 216 -10.59 -6.09 17.11
C ILE A 216 -9.68 -5.46 16.06
N TRP A 217 -9.43 -4.15 16.16
CA TRP A 217 -8.56 -3.44 15.22
C TRP A 217 -7.11 -3.96 15.24
N LEU A 218 -6.57 -4.26 16.42
CA LEU A 218 -5.24 -4.86 16.54
C LEU A 218 -5.17 -6.28 15.96
N GLN A 219 -6.25 -7.07 16.04
CA GLN A 219 -6.33 -8.36 15.36
C GLN A 219 -6.34 -8.18 13.84
N TYR A 220 -7.10 -7.21 13.30
CA TYR A 220 -7.04 -6.88 11.89
C TYR A 220 -5.64 -6.43 11.47
N ALA A 221 -4.98 -5.60 12.27
CA ALA A 221 -3.60 -5.22 12.04
C ALA A 221 -2.70 -6.46 11.97
N LYS A 222 -2.80 -7.38 12.95
CA LYS A 222 -2.01 -8.63 12.97
C LYS A 222 -2.20 -9.45 11.70
N VAL A 223 -3.44 -9.62 11.23
CA VAL A 223 -3.74 -10.39 10.02
C VAL A 223 -3.20 -9.70 8.77
N ARG A 224 -3.47 -8.40 8.61
CA ARG A 224 -3.03 -7.60 7.45
C ARG A 224 -1.51 -7.44 7.38
N ASN A 225 -0.83 -7.50 8.52
CA ASN A 225 0.61 -7.28 8.62
C ASN A 225 1.45 -8.55 8.41
N LYS A 226 0.84 -9.75 8.41
CA LYS A 226 1.53 -11.01 8.04
C LYS A 226 2.20 -10.94 6.66
N THR A 227 1.67 -10.09 5.77
CA THR A 227 2.21 -9.88 4.41
C THR A 227 3.11 -8.65 4.29
N ALA A 228 3.09 -7.74 5.27
CA ALA A 228 3.74 -6.43 5.19
C ALA A 228 4.96 -6.27 6.11
N LEU A 229 5.16 -7.14 7.11
CA LEU A 229 6.31 -7.19 8.04
C LEU A 229 6.56 -5.91 8.88
N ILE A 230 5.67 -4.92 8.84
CA ILE A 230 5.86 -3.61 9.45
C ILE A 230 5.24 -3.63 10.86
N ARG A 231 5.99 -4.06 11.89
CA ARG A 231 5.63 -3.97 13.35
C ARG A 231 4.83 -5.11 13.99
N ILE A 232 4.97 -6.36 13.54
CA ILE A 232 4.29 -7.51 14.17
C ILE A 232 4.64 -7.68 15.66
N SER A 233 5.88 -7.35 16.05
CA SER A 233 6.38 -7.47 17.43
C SER A 233 5.61 -6.59 18.42
N GLN A 234 5.16 -5.41 18.00
CA GLN A 234 4.45 -4.45 18.86
C GLN A 234 2.96 -4.77 19.02
N ILE A 235 2.35 -5.49 18.07
CA ILE A 235 0.90 -5.75 18.09
C ILE A 235 0.51 -6.74 19.19
N SER A 236 1.30 -7.78 19.41
CA SER A 236 0.93 -8.85 20.35
C SER A 236 0.88 -8.38 21.82
N PRO A 237 1.85 -7.59 22.31
CA PRO A 237 1.75 -6.97 23.64
C PRO A 237 0.52 -6.08 23.82
N LEU A 238 0.15 -5.30 22.80
CA LEU A 238 -1.04 -4.44 22.87
C LEU A 238 -2.34 -5.24 22.95
N ILE A 239 -2.46 -6.35 22.19
CA ILE A 239 -3.60 -7.26 22.30
C ILE A 239 -3.69 -7.87 23.71
N ALA A 240 -2.54 -8.26 24.28
CA ALA A 240 -2.49 -8.79 25.64
C ALA A 240 -2.93 -7.74 26.66
N ALA A 241 -2.49 -6.48 26.52
CA ALA A 241 -2.91 -5.37 27.37
C ALA A 241 -4.43 -5.12 27.27
N CYS A 242 -5.01 -5.13 26.07
CA CYS A 242 -6.48 -5.03 25.91
C CYS A 242 -7.21 -6.20 26.59
N ASN A 243 -6.71 -7.43 26.45
CA ASN A 243 -7.32 -8.58 27.10
C ASN A 243 -7.29 -8.45 28.63
N GLN A 244 -6.16 -8.01 29.19
CA GLN A 244 -6.05 -7.80 30.63
C GLN A 244 -7.10 -6.79 31.13
N GLN A 245 -7.24 -5.64 30.47
CA GLN A 245 -8.22 -4.63 30.84
C GLN A 245 -9.67 -5.15 30.76
N LEU A 246 -9.99 -5.92 29.72
CA LEU A 246 -11.32 -6.53 29.57
C LEU A 246 -11.60 -7.59 30.65
N PHE A 247 -10.59 -8.36 31.07
CA PHE A 247 -10.74 -9.30 32.18
C PHE A 247 -10.91 -8.56 33.52
N ASP A 248 -10.11 -7.53 33.78
CA ASP A 248 -10.24 -6.72 34.99
C ASP A 248 -11.61 -6.02 35.07
N GLU A 249 -12.15 -5.56 33.95
CA GLU A 249 -13.51 -4.99 33.86
C GLU A 249 -14.58 -6.05 34.15
N GLY A 250 -14.46 -7.24 33.57
CA GLY A 250 -15.34 -8.37 33.86
C GLY A 250 -15.32 -8.75 35.34
N ASP A 251 -14.14 -8.89 35.93
CA ASP A 251 -13.96 -9.22 37.35
C ASP A 251 -14.59 -8.19 38.28
N ARG A 252 -14.59 -6.90 37.91
CA ARG A 252 -15.28 -5.85 38.67
C ARG A 252 -16.78 -6.00 38.61
N LEU A 253 -17.34 -6.29 37.42
CA LEU A 253 -18.79 -6.48 37.23
C LEU A 253 -19.32 -7.71 37.97
N PHE A 254 -18.51 -8.77 38.14
CA PHE A 254 -18.90 -9.96 38.90
C PHE A 254 -18.82 -9.79 40.43
N LYS A 255 -18.06 -8.80 40.92
CA LYS A 255 -17.89 -8.54 42.36
C LYS A 255 -18.95 -7.60 42.95
N THR A 256 -19.70 -6.90 42.10
CA THR A 256 -20.84 -6.02 42.46
C THR A 256 -22.15 -6.75 42.33
#